data_AF-A0A8S7IKZ0-F1
#
_entry.id   AF-A0A8S7IKZ0-F1
#
_cell.length_a   1.000
_cell.length_b   1.000
_cell.length_c   1.000
_cell.angle_alpha   90.00
_cell.angle_beta   90.00
_cell.angle_gamma   90.00
#
_symmetry.space_group_name_H-M   'P 1'
#
loop_
_entity.id
_entity.type
_entity.pdbx_description
1 polymer ?
#
loop_
_entity_poly.entity_id
_entity_poly.type
_entity_poly.pdbx_seq_one_letter_code
_entity_poly.pdbx_strand_id
1 'polypeptide(L)'
;MTLAVALRQALAGVLGISGAELGYSVRPVRLEDGQSVLAVQLYDVISGGAGFASSAPVHIEAILQGMVKQLGCRHCDTACSECLLDSQTRHDHDLLDRKAALAWLGDDFTYYIGLPDEETFSLPDARYCPGAIGDTIRRAINEGAEKLTLWMTGAPNEWDLYARQFRAAVQSYRLKDNVEVDLVIPAGVDDPDLLYELSQFTALGVRLCHVEQDLQLPIVAQVTFADRVMTLASRSQQATIPGPEWHLNDELVVRSLGYKTVELNEFILPAKAANAVERVKDIQIHKQLNGPLSQFGQRFWDVLFNDHEEAQSLMNNTQITGVHYTDRYLQNPVALALLGSILRPLKTKLTDGAEVALDTLFKDKDRPGNRPFHDWMSIADFQDFADQWFAAALGRPIELTVFDSPRDIPHHRKLTVTFEDGQVLKIRFDQGMGYWRINFASQWHYFDFRDDVSFQLVKMAQACNEGNVANSEESWATDVLVEVSAS
;
A
#
# COMPACT_ATOMS: atom_id res chain seq x y z
N MET A 1 7.15 -32.46 22.70
CA MET A 1 7.12 -31.80 24.02
C MET A 1 8.47 -31.17 24.35
N THR A 2 9.59 -31.91 24.29
CA THR A 2 10.94 -31.40 24.63
C THR A 2 11.28 -30.03 24.04
N LEU A 3 11.04 -29.81 22.73
CA LEU A 3 11.31 -28.52 22.07
C LEU A 3 10.50 -27.37 22.67
N ALA A 4 9.24 -27.59 23.04
CA ALA A 4 8.40 -26.56 23.66
C ALA A 4 8.96 -26.11 25.01
N VAL A 5 9.41 -27.08 25.83
CA VAL A 5 10.02 -26.82 27.13
C VAL A 5 11.35 -26.08 26.98
N ALA A 6 12.20 -26.53 26.05
CA ALA A 6 13.50 -25.91 25.80
C ALA A 6 13.36 -24.48 25.22
N LEU A 7 12.44 -24.26 24.28
CA LEU A 7 12.15 -22.92 23.75
C LEU A 7 11.60 -21.99 24.83
N ARG A 8 10.71 -22.47 25.70
CA ARG A 8 10.20 -21.71 26.85
C ARG A 8 11.33 -21.27 27.76
N GLN A 9 12.22 -22.19 28.15
CA GLN A 9 13.31 -21.88 29.06
C GLN A 9 14.34 -20.95 28.40
N ALA A 10 14.61 -21.13 27.10
CA ALA A 10 15.48 -20.24 26.35
C ALA A 10 14.89 -18.81 26.29
N LEU A 11 13.60 -18.67 25.99
CA LEU A 11 12.91 -17.37 26.00
C LEU A 11 12.95 -16.71 27.38
N ALA A 12 12.61 -17.46 28.44
CA ALA A 12 12.67 -16.95 29.81
C ALA A 12 14.08 -16.44 30.16
N GLY A 13 15.11 -17.19 29.76
CA GLY A 13 16.51 -16.81 29.94
C GLY A 13 16.91 -15.56 29.17
N VAL A 14 16.46 -15.41 27.91
CA VAL A 14 16.71 -14.19 27.12
C VAL A 14 16.04 -12.96 27.72
N LEU A 15 14.81 -13.10 28.21
CA LEU A 15 14.05 -12.01 28.82
C LEU A 15 14.45 -11.72 30.28
N GLY A 16 15.24 -12.60 30.90
CA GLY A 16 15.62 -12.46 32.32
C GLY A 16 14.46 -12.67 33.30
N ILE A 17 13.45 -13.43 32.92
CA ILE A 17 12.25 -13.70 33.72
C ILE A 17 12.24 -15.13 34.25
N SER A 18 11.36 -15.41 35.22
CA SER A 18 11.11 -16.78 35.66
C SER A 18 10.41 -17.56 34.55
N GLY A 19 10.84 -18.81 34.31
CA GLY A 19 10.13 -19.71 33.39
C GLY A 19 8.66 -19.89 33.77
N ALA A 20 8.30 -19.70 35.04
CA ALA A 20 6.93 -19.81 35.52
C ALA A 20 5.97 -18.75 34.94
N GLU A 21 6.48 -17.66 34.37
CA GLU A 21 5.70 -16.63 33.68
C GLU A 21 5.20 -17.08 32.29
N LEU A 22 5.82 -18.12 31.73
CA LEU A 22 5.53 -18.65 30.40
C LEU A 22 4.94 -20.04 30.50
N GLY A 23 3.81 -20.26 29.84
CA GLY A 23 3.26 -21.58 29.58
C GLY A 23 3.79 -22.16 28.27
N TYR A 24 3.62 -23.47 28.10
CA TYR A 24 4.00 -24.16 26.88
C TYR A 24 2.96 -25.23 26.54
N SER A 25 2.79 -25.53 25.26
CA SER A 25 1.97 -26.64 24.80
C SER A 25 2.39 -27.08 23.39
N VAL A 26 1.89 -28.25 22.99
CA VAL A 26 1.99 -28.74 21.61
C VAL A 26 0.59 -29.14 21.17
N ARG A 27 0.14 -28.65 20.01
CA ARG A 27 -1.16 -29.01 19.44
C ARG A 27 -1.09 -29.29 17.94
N PRO A 28 -1.92 -30.19 17.40
CA PRO A 28 -2.04 -30.36 15.96
C PRO A 28 -2.69 -29.11 15.33
N VAL A 29 -2.16 -28.68 14.20
CA VAL A 29 -2.66 -27.58 13.38
C VAL A 29 -2.72 -28.07 11.93
N ARG A 30 -3.76 -27.64 11.22
CA ARG A 30 -3.93 -27.96 9.80
C ARG A 30 -3.50 -26.75 8.96
N LEU A 31 -2.56 -26.98 8.05
CA LEU A 31 -2.10 -25.99 7.08
C LEU A 31 -3.11 -25.82 5.94
N GLU A 32 -2.97 -24.75 5.16
CA GLU A 32 -3.88 -24.42 4.04
C GLU A 32 -3.90 -25.51 2.95
N ASP A 33 -2.79 -26.19 2.74
CA ASP A 33 -2.65 -27.33 1.83
C ASP A 33 -3.27 -28.63 2.39
N GLY A 34 -3.84 -28.57 3.59
CA GLY A 34 -4.50 -29.68 4.27
C GLY A 34 -3.58 -30.58 5.09
N GLN A 35 -2.27 -30.35 5.12
CA GLN A 35 -1.31 -31.11 5.93
C GLN A 35 -1.52 -30.85 7.42
N SER A 36 -1.30 -31.89 8.24
CA SER A 36 -1.37 -31.81 9.70
C SER A 36 0.04 -31.71 10.27
N VAL A 37 0.32 -30.62 10.98
CA VAL A 37 1.60 -30.36 11.64
C VAL A 37 1.40 -30.18 13.15
N LEU A 38 2.47 -30.28 13.93
CA LEU A 38 2.44 -29.95 15.35
C LEU A 38 2.95 -28.53 15.54
N ALA A 39 2.10 -27.66 16.09
CA ALA A 39 2.50 -26.34 16.53
C ALA A 39 3.03 -26.40 17.95
N VAL A 40 4.25 -25.87 18.15
CA VAL A 40 4.77 -25.53 19.47
C VAL A 40 4.23 -24.16 19.85
N GLN A 41 3.64 -24.04 21.04
CA GLN A 41 3.08 -22.78 21.51
C GLN A 41 3.72 -22.37 22.83
N LEU A 42 4.11 -21.10 22.90
CA LEU A 42 4.47 -20.40 24.12
C LEU A 42 3.42 -19.32 24.37
N TYR A 43 3.03 -19.12 25.61
CA TYR A 43 2.02 -18.13 25.99
C TYR A 43 2.32 -17.58 27.38
N ASP A 44 1.87 -16.37 27.67
CA ASP A 44 1.99 -15.81 29.01
C ASP A 44 0.98 -16.48 29.94
N VAL A 45 1.39 -16.84 31.15
CA VAL A 45 0.49 -17.48 32.13
C VAL A 45 -0.50 -16.46 32.71
N ILE A 46 -0.11 -15.20 32.81
CA ILE A 46 -0.96 -14.15 33.37
C ILE A 46 -2.12 -13.82 32.43
N SER A 47 -3.33 -13.77 32.99
CA SER A 47 -4.53 -13.36 32.25
C SER A 47 -4.39 -11.94 31.75
N GLY A 48 -4.57 -11.75 30.44
CA GLY A 48 -4.37 -10.46 29.75
C GLY A 48 -3.08 -10.37 28.94
N GLY A 49 -2.10 -11.26 29.18
CA GLY A 49 -0.82 -11.27 28.48
C GLY A 49 0.15 -10.20 29.01
N ALA A 50 1.35 -10.62 29.41
CA ALA A 50 2.43 -9.72 29.82
C ALA A 50 3.29 -9.25 28.62
N GLY A 51 3.11 -9.87 27.45
CA GLY A 51 3.87 -9.59 26.23
C GLY A 51 5.16 -10.42 26.09
N PHE A 52 5.48 -11.32 27.01
CA PHE A 52 6.73 -12.10 26.97
C PHE A 52 6.71 -13.08 25.80
N ALA A 53 5.68 -13.90 25.68
CA ALA A 53 5.54 -14.85 24.58
C ALA A 53 5.45 -14.15 23.22
N SER A 54 4.73 -13.03 23.15
CA SER A 54 4.60 -12.23 21.92
C SER A 54 5.89 -11.54 21.49
N SER A 55 6.84 -11.33 22.40
CA SER A 55 8.18 -10.80 22.08
C SER A 55 9.13 -11.85 21.49
N ALA A 56 8.81 -13.14 21.58
CA ALA A 56 9.69 -14.23 21.16
C ALA A 56 10.26 -14.09 19.74
N PRO A 57 9.50 -13.66 18.71
CA PRO A 57 10.06 -13.47 17.38
C PRO A 57 11.25 -12.52 17.35
N VAL A 58 11.25 -11.45 18.17
CA VAL A 58 12.32 -10.43 18.25
C VAL A 58 13.64 -11.04 18.73
N HIS A 59 13.57 -12.17 19.43
CA HIS A 59 14.70 -12.86 20.00
C HIS A 59 14.93 -14.25 19.39
N ILE A 60 14.34 -14.55 18.22
CA ILE A 60 14.26 -15.90 17.69
C ILE A 60 15.63 -16.58 17.56
N GLU A 61 16.64 -15.89 17.06
CA GLU A 61 18.00 -16.44 16.93
C GLU A 61 18.57 -16.85 18.30
N ALA A 62 18.48 -15.96 19.29
CA ALA A 62 18.97 -16.22 20.65
C ALA A 62 18.19 -17.35 21.35
N ILE A 63 16.88 -17.42 21.11
CA ILE A 63 16.03 -18.49 21.65
C ILE A 63 16.41 -19.84 21.04
N LEU A 64 16.60 -19.92 19.72
CA LEU A 64 16.98 -21.16 19.04
C LEU A 64 18.37 -21.64 19.47
N GLN A 65 19.34 -20.73 19.59
CA GLN A 65 20.67 -21.07 20.11
C GLN A 65 20.61 -21.50 21.59
N GLY A 66 19.84 -20.78 22.41
CA GLY A 66 19.62 -21.11 23.81
C GLY A 66 18.98 -22.48 23.99
N MET A 67 18.00 -22.82 23.15
CA MET A 67 17.34 -24.14 23.12
C MET A 67 18.38 -25.24 22.86
N VAL A 68 19.18 -25.12 21.80
CA VAL A 68 20.21 -26.14 21.47
C VAL A 68 21.21 -26.29 22.61
N LYS A 69 21.66 -25.16 23.19
CA LYS A 69 22.57 -25.17 24.35
C LYS A 69 21.99 -25.93 25.55
N GLN A 70 20.72 -25.74 25.86
CA GLN A 70 20.04 -26.44 26.95
C GLN A 70 19.92 -27.94 26.69
N LEU A 71 19.56 -28.33 25.45
CA LEU A 71 19.47 -29.74 25.07
C LEU A 71 20.85 -30.44 25.12
N GLY A 72 21.94 -29.68 24.95
CA GLY A 72 23.34 -30.11 25.03
C GLY A 72 23.88 -30.45 26.44
N CYS A 73 23.02 -30.52 27.47
CA CYS A 73 23.41 -30.87 28.84
C CYS A 73 24.25 -32.17 28.92
N ARG A 74 25.28 -32.21 29.78
CA ARG A 74 26.15 -33.38 29.97
C ARG A 74 25.85 -34.20 31.22
N HIS A 75 24.90 -33.77 32.04
CA HIS A 75 24.64 -34.31 33.38
C HIS A 75 23.47 -35.30 33.45
N CYS A 76 22.71 -35.50 32.37
CA CYS A 76 21.56 -36.41 32.34
C CYS A 76 21.38 -37.09 30.97
N ASP A 77 20.63 -38.19 30.93
CA ASP A 77 20.28 -38.87 29.68
C ASP A 77 19.01 -38.33 29.03
N THR A 78 17.98 -38.03 29.82
CA THR A 78 16.65 -37.60 29.36
C THR A 78 16.39 -36.11 29.66
N ALA A 79 16.26 -35.76 30.94
CA ALA A 79 16.03 -34.39 31.44
C ALA A 79 16.49 -34.27 32.91
N CYS A 80 16.93 -33.08 33.34
CA CYS A 80 17.27 -32.78 34.74
C CYS A 80 16.96 -31.33 35.10
N SER A 81 17.13 -30.97 36.37
CA SER A 81 16.86 -29.62 36.89
C SER A 81 17.79 -28.54 36.33
N GLU A 82 18.92 -28.91 35.74
CA GLU A 82 19.85 -27.96 35.11
C GLU A 82 19.49 -27.64 33.66
N CYS A 83 18.67 -28.47 33.00
CA CYS A 83 18.45 -28.33 31.55
C CYS A 83 16.99 -28.19 31.10
N LEU A 84 16.03 -28.94 31.68
CA LEU A 84 14.66 -29.00 31.19
C LEU A 84 13.61 -29.10 32.31
N LEU A 85 14.00 -29.52 33.52
CA LEU A 85 13.07 -29.72 34.63
C LEU A 85 13.00 -28.49 35.55
N ASP A 86 11.79 -28.03 35.79
CA ASP A 86 11.44 -27.06 36.82
C ASP A 86 10.14 -27.49 37.54
N SER A 87 9.60 -26.64 38.41
CA SER A 87 8.39 -26.95 39.18
C SER A 87 7.15 -27.21 38.31
N GLN A 88 7.10 -26.65 37.10
CA GLN A 88 6.02 -26.82 36.14
C GLN A 88 6.32 -27.99 35.19
N THR A 89 7.54 -28.10 34.66
CA THR A 89 7.88 -29.09 33.63
C THR A 89 8.11 -30.50 34.16
N ARG A 90 8.32 -30.65 35.48
CA ARG A 90 8.42 -31.98 36.13
C ARG A 90 7.20 -32.88 35.88
N HIS A 91 6.03 -32.31 35.62
CA HIS A 91 4.81 -33.05 35.35
C HIS A 91 4.86 -33.78 34.00
N ASP A 92 5.67 -33.27 33.06
CA ASP A 92 5.87 -33.84 31.73
C ASP A 92 7.17 -34.65 31.63
N HIS A 93 7.84 -34.97 32.75
CA HIS A 93 9.16 -35.62 32.78
C HIS A 93 9.27 -36.81 31.81
N ASP A 94 8.24 -37.68 31.79
CA ASP A 94 8.23 -38.91 30.97
C ASP A 94 8.12 -38.65 29.46
N LEU A 95 7.80 -37.40 29.07
CA LEU A 95 7.70 -36.92 27.69
C LEU A 95 8.95 -36.14 27.24
N LEU A 96 9.95 -35.97 28.12
CA LEU A 96 11.13 -35.17 27.86
C LEU A 96 12.35 -36.05 27.57
N ASP A 97 12.87 -35.92 26.36
CA ASP A 97 14.11 -36.56 25.93
C ASP A 97 14.96 -35.56 25.14
N ARG A 98 16.02 -35.06 25.78
CA ARG A 98 16.93 -34.09 25.17
C ARG A 98 17.76 -34.70 24.02
N LYS A 99 18.12 -35.98 24.11
CA LYS A 99 18.96 -36.63 23.09
C LYS A 99 18.16 -36.90 21.84
N ALA A 100 16.91 -37.36 21.99
CA ALA A 100 15.98 -37.50 20.88
C ALA A 100 15.70 -36.16 20.20
N ALA A 101 15.54 -35.07 20.98
CA ALA A 101 15.36 -33.74 20.42
C ALA A 101 16.59 -33.24 19.63
N LEU A 102 17.81 -33.42 20.16
CA LEU A 102 19.04 -33.09 19.43
C LEU A 102 19.19 -33.90 18.14
N ALA A 103 18.95 -35.21 18.21
CA ALA A 103 19.02 -36.08 17.05
C ALA A 103 18.00 -35.68 15.97
N TRP A 104 16.82 -35.21 16.38
CA TRP A 104 15.79 -34.71 15.47
C TRP A 104 16.17 -33.37 14.82
N LEU A 105 16.81 -32.46 15.56
CA LEU A 105 17.31 -31.19 15.02
C LEU A 105 18.44 -31.43 14.00
N GLY A 106 19.29 -32.43 14.25
CA GLY A 106 20.47 -32.72 13.46
C GLY A 106 21.67 -31.84 13.83
N ASP A 107 22.87 -32.32 13.46
CA ASP A 107 24.14 -31.68 13.83
C ASP A 107 24.29 -30.29 13.18
N ASP A 108 23.69 -30.09 12.01
CA ASP A 108 23.84 -28.85 11.24
C ASP A 108 22.85 -27.75 11.64
N PHE A 109 21.88 -28.03 12.52
CA PHE A 109 20.81 -27.09 12.86
C PHE A 109 21.34 -25.70 13.26
N THR A 110 22.42 -25.67 14.05
CA THR A 110 23.03 -24.40 14.50
C THR A 110 23.64 -23.57 13.38
N TYR A 111 24.06 -24.17 12.27
CA TYR A 111 24.56 -23.42 11.10
C TYR A 111 23.45 -22.68 10.36
N TYR A 112 22.20 -23.13 10.52
CA TYR A 112 21.03 -22.50 9.92
C TYR A 112 20.36 -21.47 10.85
N ILE A 113 20.91 -21.23 12.05
CA ILE A 113 20.41 -20.19 12.95
C ILE A 113 21.12 -18.87 12.66
N GLY A 114 20.42 -17.96 11.98
CA GLY A 114 20.91 -16.61 11.66
C GLY A 114 20.67 -16.26 10.21
N LEU A 115 21.18 -15.09 9.81
CA LEU A 115 21.16 -14.66 8.42
C LEU A 115 22.25 -15.35 7.61
N PRO A 116 21.96 -15.84 6.39
CA PRO A 116 22.98 -16.15 5.40
C PRO A 116 23.86 -14.93 5.11
N ASP A 117 25.16 -15.15 4.80
CA ASP A 117 26.11 -14.06 4.54
C ASP A 117 25.62 -13.09 3.46
N GLU A 118 24.95 -13.60 2.42
CA GLU A 118 24.37 -12.83 1.31
C GLU A 118 23.18 -11.93 1.74
N GLU A 119 22.50 -12.28 2.82
CA GLU A 119 21.39 -11.52 3.40
C GLU A 119 21.86 -10.47 4.41
N THR A 120 23.13 -10.49 4.80
CA THR A 120 23.67 -9.45 5.70
C THR A 120 23.75 -8.08 5.04
N PHE A 121 23.72 -8.03 3.70
CA PHE A 121 23.92 -6.83 2.90
C PHE A 121 25.19 -6.07 3.27
N SER A 122 26.24 -6.74 3.76
CA SER A 122 27.44 -6.07 4.29
C SER A 122 27.18 -5.06 5.41
N LEU A 123 25.99 -5.08 6.03
CA LEU A 123 25.71 -4.28 7.21
C LEU A 123 26.48 -4.86 8.41
N PRO A 124 27.12 -4.03 9.25
CA PRO A 124 27.68 -4.50 10.49
C PRO A 124 26.56 -5.09 11.36
N ASP A 125 26.91 -6.04 12.22
CA ASP A 125 26.02 -6.62 13.24
C ASP A 125 24.62 -7.03 12.73
N ALA A 126 24.50 -7.35 11.43
CA ALA A 126 23.24 -7.67 10.79
C ALA A 126 22.53 -8.81 11.51
N ARG A 127 21.23 -8.62 11.77
CA ARG A 127 20.34 -9.59 12.40
C ARG A 127 19.02 -9.63 11.68
N TYR A 128 18.41 -10.81 11.65
CA TYR A 128 17.05 -10.95 11.14
C TYR A 128 16.10 -10.05 11.93
N CYS A 129 15.23 -9.33 11.22
CA CYS A 129 14.21 -8.48 11.81
C CYS A 129 12.82 -9.09 11.56
N PRO A 130 12.12 -9.57 12.60
CA PRO A 130 10.82 -10.23 12.43
C PRO A 130 9.67 -9.23 12.25
N GLY A 131 8.74 -9.60 11.37
CA GLY A 131 7.54 -8.83 11.08
C GLY A 131 7.79 -7.67 10.11
N ALA A 132 6.74 -6.90 9.84
CA ALA A 132 6.76 -5.86 8.81
C ALA A 132 7.73 -4.71 9.16
N ILE A 133 8.21 -3.98 8.14
CA ILE A 133 8.97 -2.74 8.35
C ILE A 133 8.17 -1.78 9.25
N GLY A 134 6.86 -1.69 9.01
CA GLY A 134 5.95 -0.81 9.76
C GLY A 134 5.84 -1.20 11.24
N ASP A 135 5.79 -2.49 11.55
CA ASP A 135 5.77 -2.99 12.92
C ASP A 135 7.07 -2.66 13.65
N THR A 136 8.20 -2.78 12.95
CA THR A 136 9.53 -2.47 13.49
C THR A 136 9.67 -0.98 13.78
N ILE A 137 9.24 -0.12 12.86
CA ILE A 137 9.19 1.33 13.08
C ILE A 137 8.28 1.66 14.26
N ARG A 138 7.09 1.05 14.35
CA ARG A 138 6.16 1.29 15.46
C ARG A 138 6.76 0.90 16.81
N ARG A 139 7.45 -0.24 16.91
CA ARG A 139 8.19 -0.64 18.11
C ARG A 139 9.28 0.37 18.45
N ALA A 140 10.06 0.80 17.47
CA ALA A 140 11.13 1.77 17.67
C ALA A 140 10.61 3.14 18.14
N ILE A 141 9.46 3.61 17.63
CA ILE A 141 8.78 4.81 18.14
C ILE A 141 8.42 4.65 19.62
N ASN A 142 7.83 3.50 19.99
CA ASN A 142 7.48 3.22 21.39
C ASN A 142 8.73 3.12 22.30
N GLU A 143 9.91 2.81 21.73
CA GLU A 143 11.20 2.80 22.41
C GLU A 143 11.89 4.17 22.45
N GLY A 144 11.27 5.23 21.91
CA GLY A 144 11.78 6.60 21.97
C GLY A 144 12.54 7.05 20.72
N ALA A 145 12.14 6.62 19.52
CA ALA A 145 12.68 7.17 18.29
C ALA A 145 12.40 8.69 18.18
N GLU A 146 13.43 9.45 17.81
CA GLU A 146 13.35 10.92 17.65
C GLU A 146 13.16 11.31 16.19
N LYS A 147 13.72 10.51 15.26
CA LYS A 147 13.65 10.76 13.82
C LYS A 147 13.55 9.48 13.01
N LEU A 148 12.74 9.52 11.95
CA LEU A 148 12.65 8.51 10.91
C LEU A 148 13.19 9.07 9.60
N THR A 149 14.06 8.31 8.94
CA THR A 149 14.47 8.53 7.56
C THR A 149 13.93 7.35 6.75
N LEU A 150 13.04 7.62 5.79
CA LEU A 150 12.34 6.59 5.04
C LEU A 150 12.66 6.73 3.55
N TRP A 151 13.09 5.64 2.91
CA TRP A 151 13.41 5.64 1.49
C TRP A 151 12.17 5.40 0.65
N MET A 152 11.91 6.32 -0.27
CA MET A 152 10.94 6.16 -1.35
C MET A 152 11.71 5.70 -2.59
N THR A 153 11.42 4.51 -3.07
CA THR A 153 12.07 3.92 -4.25
C THR A 153 11.05 3.70 -5.38
N GLY A 154 11.48 3.05 -6.45
CA GLY A 154 10.69 2.87 -7.66
C GLY A 154 10.65 4.12 -8.53
N ALA A 155 10.03 3.97 -9.70
CA ALA A 155 9.88 5.08 -10.63
C ALA A 155 8.79 6.05 -10.12
N PRO A 156 8.94 7.38 -10.27
CA PRO A 156 7.97 8.35 -9.73
C PRO A 156 6.52 8.18 -10.23
N ASN A 157 6.34 7.61 -11.41
CA ASN A 157 5.03 7.26 -11.99
C ASN A 157 4.31 6.09 -11.28
N GLU A 158 5.05 5.23 -10.56
CA GLU A 158 4.52 4.12 -9.78
C GLU A 158 4.00 4.57 -8.41
N TRP A 159 4.37 5.78 -7.98
CA TRP A 159 4.00 6.33 -6.68
C TRP A 159 2.53 6.68 -6.62
N ASP A 160 1.89 6.23 -5.54
CA ASP A 160 0.57 6.68 -5.11
C ASP A 160 0.71 7.37 -3.75
N LEU A 161 0.97 8.68 -3.77
CA LEU A 161 1.07 9.49 -2.54
C LEU A 161 -0.30 9.73 -1.88
N TYR A 162 -1.40 9.34 -2.54
CA TYR A 162 -2.74 9.40 -1.98
C TYR A 162 -3.16 8.12 -1.27
N ALA A 163 -2.46 7.02 -1.54
CA ALA A 163 -2.71 5.74 -0.87
C ALA A 163 -2.78 5.90 0.65
N ARG A 164 -3.90 5.43 1.20
CA ARG A 164 -4.24 5.56 2.61
C ARG A 164 -3.13 5.03 3.53
N GLN A 165 -2.53 3.90 3.19
CA GLN A 165 -1.49 3.26 4.00
C GLN A 165 -0.26 4.16 4.14
N PHE A 166 0.24 4.70 3.02
CA PHE A 166 1.35 5.65 3.00
C PHE A 166 1.02 6.93 3.78
N ARG A 167 -0.10 7.60 3.45
CA ARG A 167 -0.50 8.87 4.10
C ARG A 167 -0.70 8.69 5.60
N ALA A 168 -1.44 7.66 6.01
CA ALA A 168 -1.73 7.43 7.42
C ALA A 168 -0.46 7.13 8.22
N ALA A 169 0.51 6.42 7.64
CA ALA A 169 1.80 6.16 8.27
C ALA A 169 2.56 7.46 8.52
N VAL A 170 2.84 8.24 7.46
CA VAL A 170 3.59 9.50 7.55
C VAL A 170 2.90 10.51 8.47
N GLN A 171 1.58 10.67 8.35
CA GLN A 171 0.80 11.55 9.22
C GLN A 171 0.82 11.09 10.68
N SER A 172 0.73 9.77 10.94
CA SER A 172 0.83 9.26 12.31
C SER A 172 2.17 9.62 12.93
N TYR A 173 3.27 9.39 12.20
CA TYR A 173 4.62 9.66 12.70
C TYR A 173 4.81 11.14 13.07
N ARG A 174 4.35 12.07 12.22
CA ARG A 174 4.46 13.51 12.50
C ARG A 174 3.44 14.01 13.52
N LEU A 175 2.16 13.73 13.33
CA LEU A 175 1.08 14.41 14.06
C LEU A 175 0.72 13.73 15.37
N LYS A 176 0.81 12.40 15.45
CA LYS A 176 0.45 11.64 16.66
C LYS A 176 1.67 11.31 17.50
N ASP A 177 2.74 10.84 16.84
CA ASP A 177 3.93 10.33 17.50
C ASP A 177 4.98 11.44 17.73
N ASN A 178 4.84 12.60 17.07
CA ASN A 178 5.74 13.76 17.16
C ASN A 178 7.22 13.43 16.87
N VAL A 179 7.45 12.50 15.93
CA VAL A 179 8.78 12.06 15.50
C VAL A 179 9.17 12.83 14.24
N GLU A 180 10.41 13.30 14.11
CA GLU A 180 10.88 13.93 12.86
C GLU A 180 10.84 12.94 11.70
N VAL A 181 10.45 13.38 10.50
CA VAL A 181 10.37 12.50 9.32
C VAL A 181 11.10 13.15 8.16
N ASP A 182 12.09 12.43 7.64
CA ASP A 182 12.74 12.69 6.36
C ASP A 182 12.26 11.63 5.36
N LEU A 183 11.70 12.06 4.24
CA LEU A 183 11.42 11.21 3.07
C LEU A 183 12.55 11.35 2.06
N VAL A 184 13.25 10.26 1.80
CA VAL A 184 14.35 10.21 0.83
C VAL A 184 13.76 9.88 -0.54
N ILE A 185 13.81 10.82 -1.46
CA ILE A 185 13.27 10.69 -2.82
C ILE A 185 14.41 10.43 -3.84
N PRO A 186 14.17 9.66 -4.92
CA PRO A 186 15.16 9.43 -5.96
C PRO A 186 15.48 10.74 -6.69
N ALA A 187 16.66 10.80 -7.28
CA ALA A 187 17.03 11.92 -8.15
C ALA A 187 16.12 11.93 -9.40
N GLY A 188 15.88 13.12 -9.96
CA GLY A 188 15.11 13.27 -11.20
C GLY A 188 13.59 13.33 -11.01
N VAL A 189 13.09 13.56 -9.79
CA VAL A 189 11.68 13.91 -9.56
C VAL A 189 11.46 15.37 -9.96
N ASP A 190 10.91 15.61 -11.15
CA ASP A 190 10.64 16.94 -11.69
C ASP A 190 9.19 17.15 -12.16
N ASP A 191 8.37 16.09 -12.15
CA ASP A 191 6.95 16.15 -12.51
C ASP A 191 6.21 17.17 -11.62
N PRO A 192 5.60 18.23 -12.19
CA PRO A 192 4.97 19.29 -11.41
C PRO A 192 3.83 18.80 -10.53
N ASP A 193 3.05 17.82 -10.99
CA ASP A 193 1.90 17.30 -10.24
C ASP A 193 2.35 16.45 -9.04
N LEU A 194 3.46 15.73 -9.18
CA LEU A 194 4.08 14.98 -8.10
C LEU A 194 4.79 15.89 -7.09
N LEU A 195 5.52 16.90 -7.56
CA LEU A 195 6.12 17.93 -6.69
C LEU A 195 5.05 18.65 -5.87
N TYR A 196 3.89 18.88 -6.47
CA TYR A 196 2.73 19.42 -5.77
C TYR A 196 2.22 18.46 -4.67
N GLU A 197 2.05 17.17 -4.96
CA GLU A 197 1.67 16.19 -3.94
C GLU A 197 2.65 16.13 -2.77
N LEU A 198 3.95 16.11 -3.07
CA LEU A 198 5.02 16.12 -2.08
C LEU A 198 4.96 17.36 -1.19
N SER A 199 4.54 18.51 -1.72
CA SER A 199 4.39 19.75 -0.96
C SER A 199 3.41 19.62 0.22
N GLN A 200 2.38 18.78 0.10
CA GLN A 200 1.44 18.53 1.19
C GLN A 200 2.12 17.90 2.40
N PHE A 201 3.12 17.03 2.19
CA PHE A 201 3.90 16.44 3.29
C PHE A 201 4.85 17.46 3.90
N THR A 202 5.45 18.33 3.08
CA THR A 202 6.28 19.42 3.62
C THR A 202 5.50 20.39 4.49
N ALA A 203 4.22 20.65 4.16
CA ALA A 203 3.32 21.44 5.00
C ALA A 203 3.01 20.76 6.36
N LEU A 204 3.14 19.44 6.45
CA LEU A 204 3.07 18.67 7.71
C LEU A 204 4.39 18.68 8.50
N GLY A 205 5.41 19.38 8.01
CA GLY A 205 6.75 19.42 8.59
C GLY A 205 7.56 18.16 8.34
N VAL A 206 7.29 17.44 7.24
CA VAL A 206 8.16 16.39 6.71
C VAL A 206 9.24 17.02 5.84
N ARG A 207 10.49 16.58 5.96
CA ARG A 207 11.58 17.04 5.08
C ARG A 207 11.72 16.09 3.90
N LEU A 208 11.96 16.65 2.72
CA LEU A 208 12.31 15.86 1.53
C LEU A 208 13.82 15.89 1.38
N CYS A 209 14.42 14.76 1.07
CA CYS A 209 15.87 14.61 1.02
C CYS A 209 16.33 13.80 -0.19
N HIS A 210 17.55 14.05 -0.64
CA HIS A 210 18.30 13.16 -1.51
C HIS A 210 19.47 12.56 -0.74
N VAL A 211 19.89 11.35 -1.11
CA VAL A 211 21.13 10.78 -0.59
C VAL A 211 22.31 11.52 -1.21
N GLU A 212 23.32 11.87 -0.41
CA GLU A 212 24.53 12.52 -0.94
C GLU A 212 25.34 11.63 -1.88
N GLN A 213 25.34 10.33 -1.64
CA GLN A 213 26.12 9.33 -2.36
C GLN A 213 25.28 8.08 -2.61
N ASP A 214 25.36 7.53 -3.82
CA ASP A 214 24.65 6.28 -4.16
C ASP A 214 25.02 5.16 -3.19
N LEU A 215 24.01 4.65 -2.50
CA LEU A 215 24.14 3.53 -1.60
C LEU A 215 24.09 2.24 -2.41
N GLN A 216 25.08 1.37 -2.20
CA GLN A 216 25.07 0.00 -2.72
C GLN A 216 24.28 -0.97 -1.82
N LEU A 217 23.57 -0.43 -0.82
CA LEU A 217 22.85 -1.19 0.20
C LEU A 217 21.35 -0.96 0.07
N PRO A 218 20.52 -2.01 0.20
CA PRO A 218 19.07 -1.89 0.06
C PRO A 218 18.44 -1.38 1.36
N ILE A 219 18.85 -0.19 1.81
CA ILE A 219 18.33 0.46 3.02
C ILE A 219 16.90 0.96 2.73
N VAL A 220 15.97 0.58 3.59
CA VAL A 220 14.55 0.97 3.49
C VAL A 220 14.17 2.03 4.52
N ALA A 221 14.82 2.01 5.68
CA ALA A 221 14.60 2.99 6.74
C ALA A 221 15.80 3.11 7.69
N GLN A 222 15.97 4.29 8.28
CA GLN A 222 16.81 4.52 9.45
C GLN A 222 15.96 5.15 10.55
N VAL A 223 16.07 4.60 11.76
CA VAL A 223 15.41 5.13 12.95
C VAL A 223 16.48 5.66 13.88
N THR A 224 16.44 6.96 14.14
CA THR A 224 17.40 7.65 15.00
C THR A 224 16.83 7.81 16.39
N PHE A 225 17.62 7.43 17.38
CA PHE A 225 17.39 7.65 18.80
C PHE A 225 18.45 8.63 19.32
N ALA A 226 18.30 9.08 20.57
CA ALA A 226 19.25 9.98 21.21
C ALA A 226 20.70 9.45 21.25
N ASP A 227 20.89 8.13 21.32
CA ASP A 227 22.19 7.48 21.53
C ASP A 227 22.63 6.55 20.40
N ARG A 228 21.76 6.23 19.43
CA ARG A 228 22.02 5.23 18.40
C ARG A 228 21.17 5.42 17.14
N VAL A 229 21.54 4.72 16.08
CA VAL A 229 20.72 4.57 14.87
C VAL A 229 20.45 3.10 14.61
N MET A 230 19.20 2.79 14.28
CA MET A 230 18.79 1.49 13.79
C MET A 230 18.57 1.58 12.29
N THR A 231 19.32 0.79 11.51
CA THR A 231 19.18 0.70 10.06
C THR A 231 18.40 -0.55 9.69
N LEU A 232 17.37 -0.39 8.86
CA LEU A 232 16.60 -1.48 8.29
C LEU A 232 16.93 -1.60 6.80
N ALA A 233 17.15 -2.83 6.34
CA ALA A 233 17.39 -3.15 4.95
C ALA A 233 16.51 -4.32 4.50
N SER A 234 16.09 -4.28 3.23
CA SER A 234 15.29 -5.32 2.59
C SER A 234 15.37 -5.18 1.08
N ARG A 235 15.32 -6.31 0.36
CA ARG A 235 15.22 -6.29 -1.11
C ARG A 235 13.82 -5.90 -1.62
N SER A 236 12.87 -5.70 -0.70
CA SER A 236 11.52 -5.27 -1.05
C SER A 236 11.52 -3.93 -1.78
N GLN A 237 11.05 -3.94 -3.03
CA GLN A 237 10.71 -2.71 -3.75
C GLN A 237 9.30 -2.24 -3.41
N GLN A 238 8.35 -3.16 -3.20
CA GLN A 238 6.95 -2.81 -2.96
C GLN A 238 6.76 -2.06 -1.64
N ALA A 239 7.52 -2.41 -0.59
CA ALA A 239 7.41 -1.80 0.72
C ALA A 239 7.94 -0.35 0.80
N THR A 240 8.68 0.08 -0.21
CA THR A 240 9.31 1.41 -0.31
C THR A 240 8.81 2.21 -1.51
N ILE A 241 7.86 1.70 -2.30
CA ILE A 241 7.10 2.49 -3.26
C ILE A 241 5.88 3.07 -2.51
N PRO A 242 5.71 4.40 -2.46
CA PRO A 242 4.53 5.02 -1.85
C PRO A 242 3.26 4.42 -2.46
N GLY A 243 2.42 3.82 -1.61
CA GLY A 243 1.27 3.08 -2.08
C GLY A 243 0.60 2.24 -0.99
N PRO A 244 -0.35 1.36 -1.37
CA PRO A 244 -1.07 0.50 -0.43
C PRO A 244 -0.19 -0.52 0.31
N GLU A 245 0.93 -0.92 -0.30
CA GLU A 245 1.87 -1.91 0.25
C GLU A 245 3.00 -1.27 1.08
N TRP A 246 2.93 0.05 1.33
CA TRP A 246 3.95 0.77 2.08
C TRP A 246 4.25 0.11 3.43
N HIS A 247 5.51 -0.18 3.68
CA HIS A 247 6.02 -0.85 4.88
C HIS A 247 5.53 -2.29 5.16
N LEU A 248 4.78 -2.91 4.23
CA LEU A 248 4.45 -4.33 4.31
C LEU A 248 5.63 -5.20 3.86
N ASN A 249 5.69 -6.46 4.29
CA ASN A 249 6.78 -7.34 3.88
C ASN A 249 6.32 -8.32 2.80
N ASP A 250 6.97 -8.25 1.65
CA ASP A 250 7.06 -9.30 0.63
C ASP A 250 8.43 -10.03 0.68
N GLU A 251 9.43 -9.41 1.31
CA GLU A 251 10.81 -9.91 1.41
C GLU A 251 11.36 -9.89 2.85
N LEU A 252 12.52 -10.52 3.04
CA LEU A 252 13.26 -10.52 4.32
C LEU A 252 13.60 -9.08 4.76
N VAL A 253 13.50 -8.81 6.06
CA VAL A 253 13.97 -7.56 6.67
C VAL A 253 15.15 -7.85 7.59
N VAL A 254 16.19 -7.03 7.46
CA VAL A 254 17.43 -7.11 8.21
C VAL A 254 17.64 -5.82 8.97
N ARG A 255 18.12 -5.95 10.21
CA ARG A 255 18.40 -4.83 11.10
C ARG A 255 19.88 -4.78 11.45
N SER A 256 20.44 -3.58 11.52
CA SER A 256 21.77 -3.28 12.06
C SER A 256 21.70 -2.08 13.02
N LEU A 257 22.48 -2.12 14.11
CA LEU A 257 22.64 -1.01 15.05
C LEU A 257 24.03 -0.35 14.95
N GLY A 258 24.98 -0.97 14.25
CA GLY A 258 26.34 -0.46 14.05
C GLY A 258 26.54 0.30 12.73
N TYR A 259 25.52 0.38 11.87
CA TYR A 259 25.63 1.15 10.63
C TYR A 259 25.44 2.65 10.89
N LYS A 260 26.29 3.47 10.26
CA LYS A 260 26.27 4.94 10.41
C LYS A 260 25.00 5.55 9.82
N THR A 261 24.63 6.74 10.31
CA THR A 261 23.61 7.58 9.66
C THR A 261 24.02 7.87 8.22
N VAL A 262 23.06 7.76 7.30
CA VAL A 262 23.26 8.16 5.91
C VAL A 262 23.20 9.68 5.83
N GLU A 263 24.18 10.28 5.16
CA GLU A 263 24.19 11.72 4.90
C GLU A 263 23.17 12.09 3.83
N LEU A 264 22.39 13.13 4.10
CA LEU A 264 21.27 13.57 3.29
C LEU A 264 21.40 15.05 2.94
N ASN A 265 21.13 15.37 1.68
CA ASN A 265 20.90 16.73 1.23
C ASN A 265 19.41 17.04 1.23
N GLU A 266 19.01 18.16 1.81
CA GLU A 266 17.62 18.60 1.76
C GLU A 266 17.22 18.99 0.34
N PHE A 267 16.08 18.47 -0.11
CA PHE A 267 15.44 18.84 -1.36
C PHE A 267 14.39 19.92 -1.10
N ILE A 268 14.67 21.13 -1.59
CA ILE A 268 13.76 22.26 -1.48
C ILE A 268 12.84 22.28 -2.69
N LEU A 269 11.53 22.16 -2.45
CA LEU A 269 10.53 22.23 -3.51
C LEU A 269 10.58 23.59 -4.22
N PRO A 270 10.35 23.63 -5.55
CA PRO A 270 10.20 24.88 -6.27
C PRO A 270 9.07 25.75 -5.68
N ALA A 271 9.27 27.07 -5.61
CA ALA A 271 8.33 28.01 -4.98
C ALA A 271 6.89 27.94 -5.52
N LYS A 272 6.70 27.53 -6.79
CA LYS A 272 5.38 27.30 -7.37
C LYS A 272 4.62 26.15 -6.71
N ALA A 273 5.29 25.06 -6.36
CA ALA A 273 4.69 23.92 -5.67
C ALA A 273 4.32 24.28 -4.21
N ALA A 274 5.17 25.07 -3.54
CA ALA A 274 4.92 25.49 -2.16
C ALA A 274 3.69 26.41 -2.01
N ASN A 275 3.44 27.31 -2.97
CA ASN A 275 2.31 28.24 -2.93
C ASN A 275 0.95 27.64 -3.37
N ALA A 276 0.96 26.43 -3.94
CA ALA A 276 -0.25 25.79 -4.44
C ALA A 276 -1.06 25.07 -3.34
N VAL A 277 -0.48 24.83 -2.15
CA VAL A 277 -1.16 24.15 -1.02
C VAL A 277 -2.41 24.91 -0.58
N GLU A 278 -2.44 26.25 -0.72
CA GLU A 278 -3.60 27.08 -0.36
C GLU A 278 -4.74 27.06 -1.41
N ARG A 279 -4.51 26.53 -2.62
CA ARG A 279 -5.48 26.59 -3.74
C ARG A 279 -6.19 25.27 -4.05
N VAL A 280 -5.87 24.22 -3.31
CA VAL A 280 -6.45 22.90 -3.55
C VAL A 280 -7.46 22.58 -2.48
N LYS A 281 -8.63 22.16 -2.92
CA LYS A 281 -9.70 21.72 -2.03
C LYS A 281 -9.86 20.21 -2.09
N ASP A 282 -9.85 19.61 -0.90
CA ASP A 282 -10.15 18.19 -0.69
C ASP A 282 -11.64 18.02 -0.41
N ILE A 283 -12.34 17.27 -1.27
CA ILE A 283 -13.79 17.07 -1.23
C ILE A 283 -14.07 15.59 -0.93
N GLN A 284 -14.65 15.34 0.25
CA GLN A 284 -15.05 14.01 0.69
C GLN A 284 -16.42 13.60 0.15
N ILE A 285 -16.43 12.57 -0.69
CA ILE A 285 -17.64 12.04 -1.34
C ILE A 285 -17.97 10.66 -0.76
N HIS A 286 -19.08 10.58 -0.05
CA HIS A 286 -19.68 9.34 0.44
C HIS A 286 -20.87 8.95 -0.46
N LYS A 287 -22.10 9.13 0.03
CA LYS A 287 -23.36 8.78 -0.66
C LYS A 287 -23.89 9.86 -1.61
N GLN A 288 -23.24 11.03 -1.69
CA GLN A 288 -23.75 12.19 -2.44
C GLN A 288 -24.00 11.90 -3.91
N LEU A 289 -23.26 10.96 -4.51
CA LEU A 289 -23.40 10.60 -5.93
C LEU A 289 -24.31 9.40 -6.19
N ASN A 290 -24.87 8.78 -5.15
CA ASN A 290 -25.76 7.62 -5.30
C ASN A 290 -27.09 8.01 -5.96
N GLY A 291 -27.72 7.04 -6.64
CA GLY A 291 -29.01 7.21 -7.33
C GLY A 291 -28.90 6.97 -8.83
N PRO A 292 -29.87 7.45 -9.63
CA PRO A 292 -29.90 7.15 -11.07
C PRO A 292 -28.61 7.56 -11.79
N LEU A 293 -28.08 6.68 -12.65
CA LEU A 293 -26.86 6.92 -13.43
C LEU A 293 -26.99 8.12 -14.38
N SER A 294 -28.20 8.36 -14.90
CA SER A 294 -28.52 9.50 -15.77
C SER A 294 -28.23 10.87 -15.14
N GLN A 295 -28.18 10.94 -13.81
CA GLN A 295 -27.90 12.15 -13.05
C GLN A 295 -26.52 12.11 -12.36
N PHE A 296 -25.75 11.03 -12.51
CA PHE A 296 -24.48 10.85 -11.82
C PHE A 296 -23.48 11.97 -12.11
N GLY A 297 -23.22 12.26 -13.39
CA GLY A 297 -22.31 13.34 -13.78
C GLY A 297 -22.76 14.72 -13.28
N GLN A 298 -24.07 15.01 -13.33
CA GLN A 298 -24.59 16.29 -12.81
C GLN A 298 -24.35 16.41 -11.30
N ARG A 299 -24.68 15.36 -10.53
CA ARG A 299 -24.42 15.34 -9.08
C ARG A 299 -22.93 15.51 -8.77
N PHE A 300 -22.05 14.93 -9.58
CA PHE A 300 -20.61 15.07 -9.41
C PHE A 300 -20.17 16.54 -9.51
N TRP A 301 -20.58 17.23 -10.58
CA TRP A 301 -20.26 18.64 -10.76
C TRP A 301 -20.93 19.53 -9.71
N ASP A 302 -22.17 19.23 -9.31
CA ASP A 302 -22.86 19.98 -8.25
C ASP A 302 -22.12 19.88 -6.91
N VAL A 303 -21.65 18.69 -6.53
CA VAL A 303 -20.83 18.50 -5.31
C VAL A 303 -19.54 19.31 -5.40
N LEU A 304 -18.85 19.25 -6.54
CA LEU A 304 -17.61 19.98 -6.76
C LEU A 304 -17.81 21.50 -6.66
N PHE A 305 -18.85 22.03 -7.30
CA PHE A 305 -19.13 23.46 -7.35
C PHE A 305 -19.65 24.04 -6.05
N ASN A 306 -20.35 23.23 -5.24
CA ASN A 306 -20.75 23.66 -3.89
C ASN A 306 -19.54 23.90 -2.98
N ASP A 307 -18.44 23.18 -3.24
CA ASP A 307 -17.23 23.30 -2.45
C ASP A 307 -16.18 24.22 -3.11
N HIS A 308 -16.17 24.41 -4.42
CA HIS A 308 -15.11 25.17 -5.11
C HIS A 308 -15.68 26.30 -5.99
N GLU A 309 -15.88 27.49 -5.41
CA GLU A 309 -16.47 28.65 -6.08
C GLU A 309 -15.72 29.07 -7.35
N GLU A 310 -14.38 29.04 -7.33
CA GLU A 310 -13.57 29.42 -8.51
C GLU A 310 -13.78 28.46 -9.68
N ALA A 311 -13.81 27.14 -9.44
CA ALA A 311 -14.09 26.14 -10.46
C ALA A 311 -15.53 26.27 -11.01
N GLN A 312 -16.49 26.61 -10.14
CA GLN A 312 -17.87 26.91 -10.57
C GLN A 312 -17.93 28.14 -11.48
N SER A 313 -17.24 29.23 -11.11
CA SER A 313 -17.17 30.44 -11.91
C SER A 313 -16.56 30.14 -13.29
N LEU A 314 -15.45 29.40 -13.33
CA LEU A 314 -14.75 29.05 -14.55
C LEU A 314 -15.63 28.23 -15.50
N MET A 315 -16.29 27.18 -15.00
CA MET A 315 -17.21 26.35 -15.79
C MET A 315 -18.41 27.14 -16.33
N ASN A 316 -18.90 28.12 -15.58
CA ASN A 316 -20.05 28.91 -15.97
C ASN A 316 -19.72 29.98 -17.02
N ASN A 317 -18.54 30.59 -16.91
CA ASN A 317 -18.21 31.82 -17.62
C ASN A 317 -17.24 31.63 -18.79
N THR A 318 -16.47 30.53 -18.84
CA THR A 318 -15.45 30.31 -19.87
C THR A 318 -15.72 29.03 -20.67
N GLN A 319 -15.40 29.03 -21.96
CA GLN A 319 -15.47 27.83 -22.81
C GLN A 319 -14.24 26.95 -22.62
N ILE A 320 -14.39 25.67 -22.92
CA ILE A 320 -13.37 24.62 -22.76
C ILE A 320 -12.66 24.40 -24.09
N THR A 321 -11.33 24.48 -24.07
CA THR A 321 -10.44 24.21 -25.22
C THR A 321 -9.79 22.83 -25.15
N GLY A 322 -9.74 22.20 -23.97
CA GLY A 322 -9.14 20.88 -23.81
C GLY A 322 -9.73 20.10 -22.65
N VAL A 323 -9.89 18.79 -22.82
CA VAL A 323 -10.23 17.84 -21.76
C VAL A 323 -9.28 16.65 -21.85
N HIS A 324 -8.59 16.33 -20.76
CA HIS A 324 -7.70 15.18 -20.70
C HIS A 324 -8.00 14.36 -19.44
N TYR A 325 -8.24 13.06 -19.60
CA TYR A 325 -8.37 12.14 -18.47
C TYR A 325 -7.29 11.07 -18.54
N THR A 326 -6.63 10.79 -17.41
CA THR A 326 -5.67 9.68 -17.27
C THR A 326 -6.10 8.76 -16.14
N ASP A 327 -6.18 7.46 -16.40
CA ASP A 327 -6.49 6.42 -15.41
C ASP A 327 -6.03 5.05 -15.89
N ARG A 328 -5.00 4.49 -15.24
CA ARG A 328 -4.43 3.18 -15.61
C ARG A 328 -5.32 1.97 -15.29
N TYR A 329 -6.50 2.17 -14.72
CA TYR A 329 -7.45 1.11 -14.33
C TYR A 329 -8.75 1.12 -15.14
N LEU A 330 -8.82 1.93 -16.19
CA LEU A 330 -10.02 2.13 -16.99
C LEU A 330 -10.17 1.05 -18.09
N GLN A 331 -10.54 -0.18 -17.71
CA GLN A 331 -10.62 -1.34 -18.62
C GLN A 331 -11.97 -2.10 -18.58
N ASN A 332 -13.02 -1.58 -17.93
CA ASN A 332 -14.33 -2.24 -17.90
C ASN A 332 -15.48 -1.31 -18.31
N PRO A 333 -16.59 -1.87 -18.86
CA PRO A 333 -17.73 -1.09 -19.33
C PRO A 333 -18.33 -0.15 -18.28
N VAL A 334 -18.43 -0.59 -17.02
CA VAL A 334 -18.96 0.25 -15.92
C VAL A 334 -18.14 1.51 -15.73
N ALA A 335 -16.81 1.39 -15.70
CA ALA A 335 -15.91 2.53 -15.50
C ALA A 335 -16.00 3.53 -16.66
N LEU A 336 -16.09 3.05 -17.91
CA LEU A 336 -16.31 3.91 -19.08
C LEU A 336 -17.68 4.62 -19.05
N ALA A 337 -18.72 3.94 -18.59
CA ALA A 337 -20.05 4.54 -18.45
C ALA A 337 -20.09 5.64 -17.37
N LEU A 338 -19.41 5.43 -16.24
CA LEU A 338 -19.29 6.42 -15.17
C LEU A 338 -18.50 7.65 -15.64
N LEU A 339 -17.33 7.44 -16.26
CA LEU A 339 -16.53 8.53 -16.82
C LEU A 339 -17.31 9.30 -17.90
N GLY A 340 -17.95 8.60 -18.84
CA GLY A 340 -18.78 9.21 -19.86
C GLY A 340 -19.91 10.06 -19.28
N SER A 341 -20.49 9.64 -18.15
CA SER A 341 -21.49 10.43 -17.43
C SER A 341 -20.89 11.72 -16.84
N ILE A 342 -19.68 11.68 -16.26
CA ILE A 342 -18.97 12.87 -15.75
C ILE A 342 -18.59 13.84 -16.89
N LEU A 343 -18.16 13.32 -18.03
CA LEU A 343 -17.73 14.15 -19.17
C LEU A 343 -18.91 14.75 -19.95
N ARG A 344 -20.08 14.09 -19.95
CA ARG A 344 -21.25 14.52 -20.73
C ARG A 344 -21.71 15.96 -20.45
N PRO A 345 -21.78 16.46 -19.20
CA PRO A 345 -22.08 17.86 -18.91
C PRO A 345 -21.12 18.86 -19.57
N LEU A 346 -19.87 18.48 -19.87
CA LEU A 346 -18.89 19.36 -20.51
C LEU A 346 -19.19 19.59 -21.99
N LYS A 347 -19.95 18.70 -22.63
CA LYS A 347 -20.24 18.74 -24.08
C LYS A 347 -20.70 20.10 -24.58
N THR A 348 -21.58 20.77 -23.83
CA THR A 348 -22.18 22.04 -24.24
C THR A 348 -21.26 23.24 -24.02
N LYS A 349 -20.11 23.02 -23.39
CA LYS A 349 -19.08 24.02 -23.07
C LYS A 349 -17.80 23.85 -23.89
N LEU A 350 -17.71 22.78 -24.69
CA LEU A 350 -16.58 22.56 -25.58
C LEU A 350 -16.64 23.53 -26.76
N THR A 351 -15.52 24.16 -27.08
CA THR A 351 -15.36 24.89 -28.34
C THR A 351 -15.34 23.93 -29.53
N ASP A 352 -15.57 24.45 -30.73
CA ASP A 352 -15.55 23.65 -31.97
C ASP A 352 -14.20 22.93 -32.16
N GLY A 353 -13.09 23.57 -31.78
CA GLY A 353 -11.73 23.03 -31.86
C GLY A 353 -11.22 22.32 -30.61
N ALA A 354 -12.06 22.15 -29.57
CA ALA A 354 -11.58 21.58 -28.31
C ALA A 354 -11.07 20.13 -28.46
N GLU A 355 -9.88 19.87 -27.92
CA GLU A 355 -9.27 18.55 -27.88
C GLU A 355 -9.83 17.75 -26.70
N VAL A 356 -10.11 16.46 -26.93
CA VAL A 356 -10.52 15.55 -25.86
C VAL A 356 -9.67 14.30 -25.95
N ALA A 357 -8.87 14.06 -24.93
CA ALA A 357 -7.93 12.95 -24.87
C ALA A 357 -8.15 12.07 -23.63
N LEU A 358 -7.91 10.78 -23.80
CA LEU A 358 -8.03 9.75 -22.77
C LEU A 358 -6.79 8.86 -22.79
N ASP A 359 -6.07 8.84 -21.68
CA ASP A 359 -4.91 7.97 -21.48
C ASP A 359 -5.25 6.87 -20.49
N THR A 360 -5.01 5.62 -20.89
CA THR A 360 -5.29 4.44 -20.07
C THR A 360 -4.25 3.36 -20.31
N LEU A 361 -4.27 2.33 -19.47
CA LEU A 361 -3.44 1.15 -19.64
C LEU A 361 -4.32 -0.07 -19.81
N PHE A 362 -3.93 -0.94 -20.75
CA PHE A 362 -4.62 -2.19 -20.99
C PHE A 362 -3.75 -3.37 -20.58
N LYS A 363 -4.28 -4.23 -19.72
CA LYS A 363 -3.67 -5.52 -19.39
C LYS A 363 -4.49 -6.65 -19.97
N ASP A 364 -3.87 -7.47 -20.79
CA ASP A 364 -4.50 -8.67 -21.32
C ASP A 364 -5.04 -9.56 -20.19
N LYS A 365 -6.15 -10.24 -20.45
CA LYS A 365 -6.77 -11.19 -19.54
C LYS A 365 -6.75 -12.59 -20.16
N ASP A 366 -6.54 -13.61 -19.34
CA ASP A 366 -6.52 -15.00 -19.83
C ASP A 366 -7.91 -15.54 -20.20
N ARG A 367 -8.97 -14.90 -19.68
CA ARG A 367 -10.35 -15.34 -19.87
C ARG A 367 -11.29 -14.15 -20.04
N PRO A 368 -12.32 -14.28 -20.89
CA PRO A 368 -13.32 -13.23 -21.04
C PRO A 368 -14.16 -13.11 -19.77
N GLY A 369 -14.54 -11.88 -19.45
CA GLY A 369 -15.55 -11.58 -18.46
C GLY A 369 -16.95 -12.08 -18.87
N ASN A 370 -17.91 -12.01 -17.95
CA ASN A 370 -19.32 -12.27 -18.22
C ASN A 370 -20.27 -11.28 -17.50
N ARG A 371 -19.69 -10.23 -16.91
CA ARG A 371 -20.38 -9.17 -16.16
C ARG A 371 -19.90 -7.81 -16.65
N PRO A 372 -20.73 -6.76 -16.66
CA PRO A 372 -20.33 -5.43 -17.14
C PRO A 372 -19.16 -4.79 -16.38
N PHE A 373 -18.87 -5.25 -15.15
CA PHE A 373 -17.75 -4.76 -14.33
C PHE A 373 -16.49 -5.64 -14.46
N HIS A 374 -16.51 -6.67 -15.29
CA HIS A 374 -15.29 -7.39 -15.67
C HIS A 374 -14.57 -6.63 -16.78
N ASP A 375 -13.25 -6.79 -16.84
CA ASP A 375 -12.43 -6.14 -17.85
C ASP A 375 -12.55 -6.82 -19.22
N TRP A 376 -12.34 -6.05 -20.29
CA TRP A 376 -12.17 -6.61 -21.63
C TRP A 376 -10.92 -7.49 -21.72
N MET A 377 -11.02 -8.55 -22.52
CA MET A 377 -9.92 -9.44 -22.86
C MET A 377 -9.14 -8.96 -24.09
N SER A 378 -9.82 -8.31 -25.04
CA SER A 378 -9.29 -7.82 -26.31
C SER A 378 -9.09 -6.31 -26.25
N ILE A 379 -7.87 -5.83 -26.49
CA ILE A 379 -7.58 -4.40 -26.60
C ILE A 379 -8.36 -3.75 -27.74
N ALA A 380 -8.56 -4.47 -28.86
CA ALA A 380 -9.30 -3.95 -30.01
C ALA A 380 -10.78 -3.72 -29.68
N ASP A 381 -11.41 -4.66 -28.97
CA ASP A 381 -12.83 -4.53 -28.57
C ASP A 381 -12.99 -3.38 -27.56
N PHE A 382 -12.03 -3.24 -26.64
CA PHE A 382 -11.99 -2.13 -25.70
C PHE A 382 -11.87 -0.79 -26.39
N GLN A 383 -10.91 -0.64 -27.32
CA GLN A 383 -10.70 0.61 -28.06
C GLN A 383 -11.93 0.96 -28.89
N ASP A 384 -12.48 0.02 -29.65
CA ASP A 384 -13.67 0.25 -30.47
C ASP A 384 -14.90 0.63 -29.62
N PHE A 385 -15.08 -0.05 -28.47
CA PHE A 385 -16.14 0.31 -27.54
C PHE A 385 -15.93 1.72 -26.97
N ALA A 386 -14.73 2.04 -26.49
CA ALA A 386 -14.41 3.32 -25.87
C ALA A 386 -14.60 4.48 -26.86
N ASP A 387 -14.06 4.36 -28.07
CA ASP A 387 -14.17 5.36 -29.13
C ASP A 387 -15.64 5.67 -29.44
N GLN A 388 -16.44 4.63 -29.69
CA GLN A 388 -17.86 4.81 -30.00
C GLN A 388 -18.67 5.34 -28.81
N TRP A 389 -18.38 4.87 -27.60
CA TRP A 389 -19.09 5.27 -26.38
C TRP A 389 -18.85 6.76 -26.06
N PHE A 390 -17.60 7.21 -26.07
CA PHE A 390 -17.28 8.62 -25.82
C PHE A 390 -17.68 9.52 -26.98
N ALA A 391 -17.58 9.04 -28.24
CA ALA A 391 -18.10 9.78 -29.39
C ALA A 391 -19.61 10.04 -29.25
N ALA A 392 -20.38 9.06 -28.79
CA ALA A 392 -21.81 9.24 -28.52
C ALA A 392 -22.05 10.20 -27.33
N ALA A 393 -21.29 10.06 -26.24
CA ALA A 393 -21.44 10.87 -25.03
C ALA A 393 -21.14 12.36 -25.27
N LEU A 394 -20.05 12.65 -26.00
CA LEU A 394 -19.54 14.00 -26.23
C LEU A 394 -19.99 14.58 -27.58
N GLY A 395 -20.49 13.77 -28.50
CA GLY A 395 -20.84 14.19 -29.85
C GLY A 395 -19.64 14.50 -30.75
N ARG A 396 -18.44 14.04 -30.37
CA ARG A 396 -17.20 14.13 -31.16
C ARG A 396 -16.24 13.00 -30.79
N PRO A 397 -15.37 12.55 -31.70
CA PRO A 397 -14.31 11.59 -31.38
C PRO A 397 -13.41 12.10 -30.26
N ILE A 398 -12.79 11.17 -29.55
CA ILE A 398 -11.72 11.43 -28.58
C ILE A 398 -10.41 10.85 -29.10
N GLU A 399 -9.29 11.36 -28.63
CA GLU A 399 -7.98 10.74 -28.79
C GLU A 399 -7.74 9.74 -27.65
N LEU A 400 -7.68 8.45 -27.96
CA LEU A 400 -7.45 7.39 -26.97
C LEU A 400 -6.02 6.86 -27.08
N THR A 401 -5.21 7.09 -26.05
CA THR A 401 -3.88 6.48 -25.90
C THR A 401 -3.96 5.29 -24.94
N VAL A 402 -3.51 4.12 -25.39
CA VAL A 402 -3.49 2.90 -24.58
C VAL A 402 -2.07 2.42 -24.40
N PHE A 403 -1.58 2.45 -23.16
CA PHE A 403 -0.25 1.99 -22.77
C PHE A 403 -0.27 0.50 -22.42
N ASP A 404 0.87 -0.17 -22.59
CA ASP A 404 1.10 -1.58 -22.25
C ASP A 404 1.87 -1.77 -20.92
N SER A 405 2.50 -0.70 -20.44
CA SER A 405 3.38 -0.71 -19.27
C SER A 405 2.94 0.32 -18.22
N PRO A 406 2.84 -0.06 -16.93
CA PRO A 406 2.54 0.87 -15.84
C PRO A 406 3.56 1.99 -15.66
N ARG A 407 4.72 1.89 -16.31
CA ARG A 407 5.77 2.93 -16.30
C ARG A 407 5.52 4.03 -17.33
N ASP A 408 4.64 3.81 -18.29
CA ASP A 408 4.40 4.81 -19.34
C ASP A 408 3.17 5.67 -19.03
N ILE A 409 2.49 5.40 -17.92
CA ILE A 409 1.32 6.14 -17.45
C ILE A 409 1.42 6.42 -15.93
N PRO A 410 1.06 7.63 -15.46
CA PRO A 410 1.04 7.92 -14.03
C PRO A 410 0.02 7.08 -13.24
N HIS A 411 0.30 6.80 -11.97
CA HIS A 411 -0.66 6.17 -11.05
C HIS A 411 -1.91 7.05 -10.80
N HIS A 412 -1.72 8.37 -10.73
CA HIS A 412 -2.79 9.28 -10.37
C HIS A 412 -3.91 9.26 -11.41
N ARG A 413 -5.15 9.29 -10.91
CA ARG A 413 -6.37 9.29 -11.72
C ARG A 413 -6.85 10.73 -11.79
N LYS A 414 -6.77 11.36 -12.95
CA LYS A 414 -6.88 12.82 -13.07
C LYS A 414 -7.66 13.24 -14.29
N LEU A 415 -8.61 14.15 -14.10
CA LEU A 415 -9.29 14.91 -15.13
C LEU A 415 -8.71 16.33 -15.16
N THR A 416 -8.29 16.77 -16.33
CA THR A 416 -7.77 18.12 -16.59
C THR A 416 -8.69 18.80 -17.60
N VAL A 417 -9.20 19.98 -17.27
CA VAL A 417 -10.05 20.80 -18.16
C VAL A 417 -9.35 22.14 -18.39
N THR A 418 -9.04 22.43 -19.64
CA THR A 418 -8.37 23.66 -20.07
C THR A 418 -9.37 24.63 -20.67
N PHE A 419 -9.29 25.90 -20.27
CA PHE A 419 -10.23 26.94 -20.65
C PHE A 419 -9.59 27.98 -21.59
N GLU A 420 -10.42 28.72 -22.33
CA GLU A 420 -9.97 29.74 -23.31
C GLU A 420 -9.15 30.88 -22.69
N ASP A 421 -9.38 31.19 -21.41
CA ASP A 421 -8.64 32.23 -20.66
C ASP A 421 -7.26 31.76 -20.16
N GLY A 422 -6.86 30.52 -20.49
CA GLY A 422 -5.61 29.91 -20.06
C GLY A 422 -5.68 29.32 -18.65
N GLN A 423 -6.82 29.33 -17.96
CA GLN A 423 -6.96 28.62 -16.70
C GLN A 423 -7.15 27.11 -16.94
N VAL A 424 -6.72 26.32 -15.96
CA VAL A 424 -6.80 24.86 -15.97
C VAL A 424 -7.43 24.39 -14.66
N LEU A 425 -8.51 23.63 -14.76
CA LEU A 425 -9.14 22.91 -13.67
C LEU A 425 -8.60 21.48 -13.64
N LYS A 426 -7.92 21.11 -12.56
CA LYS A 426 -7.44 19.75 -12.31
C LYS A 426 -8.29 19.10 -11.23
N ILE A 427 -8.74 17.88 -11.49
CA ILE A 427 -9.54 17.07 -10.57
C ILE A 427 -8.85 15.72 -10.43
N ARG A 428 -8.40 15.37 -9.23
CA ARG A 428 -7.74 14.10 -8.92
C ARG A 428 -8.65 13.23 -8.09
N PHE A 429 -8.74 11.96 -8.45
CA PHE A 429 -9.60 10.98 -7.80
C PHE A 429 -8.72 9.99 -7.04
N ASP A 430 -9.00 9.77 -5.74
CA ASP A 430 -8.31 8.74 -4.96
C ASP A 430 -8.43 7.37 -5.64
N GLN A 431 -9.64 7.01 -6.08
CA GLN A 431 -9.93 5.68 -6.66
C GLN A 431 -10.44 5.70 -8.10
N GLY A 432 -10.45 6.87 -8.73
CA GLY A 432 -11.05 7.07 -10.06
C GLY A 432 -12.48 6.57 -10.10
N MET A 433 -12.85 5.93 -11.21
CA MET A 433 -14.20 5.42 -11.40
C MET A 433 -14.48 4.12 -10.62
N GLY A 434 -13.46 3.50 -10.01
CA GLY A 434 -13.58 2.22 -9.30
C GLY A 434 -14.30 2.30 -7.94
N TYR A 435 -14.40 3.48 -7.34
CA TYR A 435 -15.13 3.66 -6.08
C TYR A 435 -16.64 3.47 -6.23
N TRP A 436 -17.18 3.69 -7.42
CA TRP A 436 -18.61 3.56 -7.70
C TRP A 436 -18.90 2.28 -8.48
N ARG A 437 -20.08 1.72 -8.22
CA ARG A 437 -20.66 0.61 -8.98
C ARG A 437 -22.00 1.03 -9.55
N ILE A 438 -22.38 0.40 -10.66
CA ILE A 438 -23.73 0.51 -11.21
C ILE A 438 -24.51 -0.75 -10.82
N ASN A 439 -25.54 -0.57 -9.99
CA ASN A 439 -26.52 -1.59 -9.69
C ASN A 439 -27.50 -1.69 -10.86
N PHE A 440 -27.34 -2.75 -11.64
CA PHE A 440 -28.22 -3.04 -12.76
C PHE A 440 -29.40 -3.93 -12.36
N ALA A 441 -30.50 -3.86 -13.12
CA ALA A 441 -31.54 -4.87 -13.04
C ALA A 441 -31.01 -6.26 -13.45
N SER A 442 -31.65 -7.32 -12.95
CA SER A 442 -31.16 -8.70 -13.11
C SER A 442 -30.98 -9.13 -14.58
N GLN A 443 -31.80 -8.63 -15.48
CA GLN A 443 -31.69 -8.89 -16.92
C GLN A 443 -30.38 -8.39 -17.55
N TRP A 444 -29.73 -7.38 -16.95
CA TRP A 444 -28.49 -6.77 -17.43
C TRP A 444 -27.24 -7.29 -16.70
N HIS A 445 -27.40 -8.22 -15.75
CA HIS A 445 -26.26 -8.77 -15.03
C HIS A 445 -25.30 -9.53 -15.94
N TYR A 446 -25.79 -10.19 -17.00
CA TYR A 446 -24.95 -10.93 -17.92
C TYR A 446 -24.49 -10.03 -19.06
N PHE A 447 -23.18 -9.96 -19.30
CA PHE A 447 -22.57 -9.19 -20.38
C PHE A 447 -21.57 -10.08 -21.11
N ASP A 448 -21.83 -10.39 -22.38
CA ASP A 448 -20.98 -11.31 -23.14
C ASP A 448 -19.93 -10.52 -23.90
N PHE A 449 -18.67 -10.67 -23.52
CA PHE A 449 -17.55 -9.99 -24.16
C PHE A 449 -17.18 -10.60 -25.52
N ARG A 450 -17.87 -11.68 -25.94
CA ARG A 450 -17.72 -12.27 -27.28
C ARG A 450 -18.74 -11.75 -28.28
N ASP A 451 -19.74 -11.00 -27.82
CA ASP A 451 -20.65 -10.30 -28.70
C ASP A 451 -19.88 -9.22 -29.48
N ASP A 452 -20.33 -8.91 -30.70
CA ASP A 452 -19.78 -7.78 -31.45
C ASP A 452 -19.96 -6.46 -30.67
N VAL A 453 -18.99 -5.55 -30.80
CA VAL A 453 -18.94 -4.29 -30.05
C VAL A 453 -20.22 -3.48 -30.20
N SER A 454 -20.89 -3.51 -31.36
CA SER A 454 -22.16 -2.82 -31.56
C SER A 454 -23.28 -3.35 -30.64
N PHE A 455 -23.35 -4.66 -30.41
CA PHE A 455 -24.28 -5.26 -29.45
C PHE A 455 -23.90 -4.93 -28.01
N GLN A 456 -22.61 -4.96 -27.69
CA GLN A 456 -22.10 -4.56 -26.38
C GLN A 456 -22.52 -3.11 -26.06
N LEU A 457 -22.36 -2.18 -27.01
CA LEU A 457 -22.76 -0.78 -26.88
C LEU A 457 -24.26 -0.61 -26.64
N VAL A 458 -25.11 -1.23 -27.47
CA VAL A 458 -26.57 -1.15 -27.32
C VAL A 458 -27.01 -1.69 -25.96
N LYS A 459 -26.46 -2.83 -25.57
CA LYS A 459 -26.77 -3.47 -24.28
C LYS A 459 -26.34 -2.59 -23.11
N MET A 460 -25.14 -2.03 -23.16
CA MET A 460 -24.66 -1.13 -22.11
C MET A 460 -25.50 0.15 -22.04
N ALA A 461 -25.86 0.74 -23.18
CA ALA A 461 -26.71 1.93 -23.23
C ALA A 461 -28.11 1.67 -22.62
N GLN A 462 -28.72 0.51 -22.92
CA GLN A 462 -29.99 0.10 -22.32
C GLN A 462 -29.87 -0.13 -20.82
N ALA A 463 -28.84 -0.87 -20.39
CA ALA A 463 -28.57 -1.12 -18.98
C ALA A 463 -28.34 0.18 -18.18
N CYS A 464 -27.65 1.15 -18.78
CA CYS A 464 -27.37 2.45 -18.17
C CYS A 464 -28.64 3.29 -17.94
N ASN A 465 -29.68 3.13 -18.75
CA ASN A 465 -30.95 3.87 -18.56
C ASN A 465 -31.68 3.45 -17.27
N GLU A 466 -31.50 2.21 -16.83
CA GLU A 466 -32.12 1.64 -15.63
C GLU A 466 -31.15 1.53 -14.43
N GLY A 467 -29.87 1.82 -14.66
CA GLY A 467 -28.80 1.67 -13.69
C GLY A 467 -28.85 2.70 -12.57
N ASN A 468 -28.63 2.24 -11.34
CA ASN A 468 -28.44 3.11 -10.18
C ASN A 468 -27.00 3.03 -9.69
N VAL A 469 -26.34 4.16 -9.56
CA VAL A 469 -25.01 4.26 -8.98
C VAL A 469 -25.10 4.12 -7.46
N ALA A 470 -24.18 3.35 -6.91
CA ALA A 470 -23.91 3.30 -5.48
C ALA A 470 -22.39 3.32 -5.26
N ASN A 471 -21.94 3.92 -4.16
CA ASN A 471 -20.58 3.69 -3.67
C ASN A 471 -20.36 2.20 -3.39
N SER A 472 -19.17 1.71 -3.71
CA SER A 472 -18.77 0.31 -3.50
C SER A 472 -18.57 -0.02 -2.03
N GLU A 473 -18.28 0.99 -1.19
CA GLU A 473 -17.91 0.83 0.21
C GLU A 473 -18.81 1.66 1.14
N GLU A 474 -19.58 1.00 2.00
CA GLU A 474 -20.52 1.71 2.90
C GLU A 474 -19.83 2.47 4.02
N SER A 475 -18.59 2.09 4.36
CA SER A 475 -17.93 2.50 5.61
C SER A 475 -17.12 3.78 5.51
N TRP A 476 -16.74 4.24 4.32
CA TRP A 476 -15.81 5.36 4.17
C TRP A 476 -16.01 6.14 2.85
N ALA A 477 -15.61 7.41 2.83
CA ALA A 477 -15.77 8.35 1.71
C ALA A 477 -14.53 8.33 0.79
N THR A 478 -14.70 8.53 -0.51
CA THR A 478 -13.58 8.77 -1.43
C THR A 478 -13.22 10.25 -1.43
N ASP A 479 -11.93 10.54 -1.54
CA ASP A 479 -11.42 11.91 -1.61
C ASP A 479 -11.26 12.34 -3.09
N VAL A 480 -11.71 13.55 -3.41
CA VAL A 480 -11.53 14.19 -4.71
C VAL A 480 -10.87 15.54 -4.51
N LEU A 481 -9.69 15.71 -5.08
CA LEU A 481 -8.90 16.94 -4.97
C LEU A 481 -9.12 17.81 -6.19
N VAL A 482 -9.39 19.09 -5.95
CA VAL A 482 -9.74 20.05 -6.99
C VAL A 482 -8.83 21.26 -6.90
N GLU A 483 -8.25 21.64 -8.04
CA GLU A 483 -7.32 22.76 -8.17
C GLU A 483 -7.66 23.61 -9.40
N VAL A 484 -7.65 24.92 -9.25
CA VAL A 484 -7.59 25.86 -10.37
C VAL A 484 -6.21 26.51 -10.44
N SER A 485 -5.59 26.41 -11.61
CA SER A 485 -4.26 26.95 -11.89
C SER A 485 -4.23 27.70 -13.21
N ALA A 486 -3.24 28.57 -13.40
CA ALA A 486 -2.95 29.14 -14.72
C ALA A 486 -2.06 28.16 -15.50
N SER A 487 -2.32 28.02 -16.80
CA SER A 487 -1.55 27.19 -17.74
C SER A 487 -0.06 27.52 -17.75
#